data_AF-A0A8J7ER72-F1
#
_entry.id   AF-A0A8J7ER72-F1
#
_cell.length_a   1.000
_cell.length_b   1.000
_cell.length_c   1.000
_cell.angle_alpha   90.00
_cell.angle_beta   90.00
_cell.angle_gamma   90.00
#
_symmetry.space_group_name_H-M   'P 1'
#
loop_
_entity.id
_entity.type
_entity.pdbx_description
1 polymer ?
#
loop_
_entity_poly.entity_id
_entity_poly.type
_entity_poly.pdbx_seq_one_letter_code
_entity_poly.pdbx_strand_id
1 'polypeptide(L)'
;METLKRLHLIRHISELPPPQFNQLAFALNPPAGQLPGCMAPVADRAYALLEWVESSVGCGLKRVKNVLTALKKISMSHFAMIVAEQSH
;
A
#
# COMPACT_ATOMS: atom_id res chain seq x y z
N MET A 1 -6.78 -16.81 -14.13
CA MET A 1 -6.17 -15.48 -14.36
C MET A 1 -6.21 -14.56 -13.13
N GLU A 2 -7.17 -14.70 -12.21
CA GLU A 2 -7.25 -13.95 -10.94
C GLU A 2 -6.00 -14.11 -10.04
N THR A 3 -5.49 -15.35 -9.91
CA THR A 3 -4.41 -15.71 -8.99
C THR A 3 -3.09 -14.97 -9.26
N LEU A 4 -2.72 -14.79 -10.54
CA LEU A 4 -1.50 -14.05 -10.91
C LEU A 4 -1.60 -12.56 -10.56
N LYS A 5 -2.79 -11.97 -10.70
CA LYS A 5 -3.04 -10.58 -10.31
C LYS A 5 -2.93 -10.40 -8.79
N ARG A 6 -3.42 -11.39 -8.03
CA ARG A 6 -3.31 -11.42 -6.56
C ARG A 6 -1.85 -11.55 -6.09
N LEU A 7 -1.09 -12.47 -6.71
CA LEU A 7 0.34 -12.66 -6.45
C LEU A 7 1.17 -11.41 -6.79
N HIS A 8 0.89 -10.76 -7.91
CA HIS A 8 1.58 -9.53 -8.27
C HIS A 8 1.27 -8.39 -7.29
N LEU A 9 0.01 -8.31 -6.82
CA LEU A 9 -0.39 -7.29 -5.85
C LEU A 9 0.27 -7.49 -4.49
N ILE A 10 0.27 -8.70 -3.94
CA ILE A 10 0.94 -8.97 -2.66
C ILE A 10 2.44 -8.71 -2.74
N ARG A 11 3.09 -9.11 -3.84
CA ARG A 11 4.51 -8.81 -4.06
C ARG A 11 4.75 -7.31 -4.09
N HIS A 12 3.96 -6.57 -4.86
CA HIS A 12 4.10 -5.12 -4.98
C HIS A 12 3.93 -4.40 -3.64
N ILE A 13 2.96 -4.82 -2.81
CA ILE A 13 2.75 -4.23 -1.47
C ILE A 13 3.88 -4.62 -0.51
N SER A 14 4.38 -5.86 -0.58
CA SER A 14 5.46 -6.36 0.28
C SER A 14 6.81 -5.69 0.01
N GLU A 15 7.01 -5.20 -1.21
CA GLU A 15 8.21 -4.47 -1.64
C GLU A 15 8.11 -2.96 -1.34
N LEU A 16 7.00 -2.46 -0.78
CA LEU A 16 6.88 -1.05 -0.42
C LEU A 16 7.84 -0.71 0.73
N PRO A 17 8.52 0.46 0.67
CA PRO A 17 9.21 1.00 1.82
C PRO A 17 8.27 1.12 3.04
N PRO A 18 8.74 0.87 4.28
CA PRO A 18 7.89 0.92 5.47
C PRO A 18 7.05 2.20 5.62
N PRO A 19 7.56 3.41 5.31
CA PRO A 19 6.74 4.63 5.34
C PRO A 19 5.56 4.60 4.36
N GLN A 20 5.78 4.10 3.14
CA GLN A 20 4.73 4.01 2.12
C GLN A 20 3.69 2.94 2.47
N PHE A 21 4.13 1.81 3.05
CA PHE A 21 3.22 0.81 3.58
C PHE A 21 2.35 1.39 4.70
N ASN A 22 2.94 2.16 5.62
CA ASN A 22 2.19 2.79 6.71
C ASN A 22 1.17 3.81 6.18
N GLN A 23 1.51 4.58 5.14
CA GLN A 23 0.57 5.48 4.46
C GLN A 23 -0.59 4.71 3.81
N LEU A 24 -0.30 3.58 3.15
CA LEU A 24 -1.32 2.69 2.59
C LEU A 24 -2.26 2.18 3.68
N ALA A 25 -1.70 1.64 4.77
CA ALA A 25 -2.47 1.13 5.91
C ALA A 25 -3.34 2.22 6.54
N PHE A 26 -2.78 3.42 6.74
CA PHE A 26 -3.51 4.57 7.29
C PHE A 26 -4.69 4.97 6.39
N ALA A 27 -4.48 5.09 5.08
CA ALA A 27 -5.53 5.47 4.14
C ALA A 27 -6.64 4.40 4.01
N LEU A 28 -6.29 3.12 4.15
CA LEU A 28 -7.26 2.03 4.13
C LEU A 28 -8.00 1.89 5.47
N ASN A 29 -7.37 2.30 6.58
CA ASN A 29 -7.91 2.30 7.93
C ASN A 29 -8.51 0.94 8.33
N PRO A 30 -7.70 -0.14 8.36
CA PRO A 30 -8.18 -1.44 8.82
C PRO A 30 -8.55 -1.40 10.31
N PRO A 31 -9.43 -2.30 10.78
CA PRO A 31 -9.78 -2.39 12.20
C PRO A 31 -8.56 -2.60 13.10
N ALA A 32 -8.68 -2.18 14.36
CA ALA A 32 -7.63 -2.38 15.35
C ALA A 32 -7.30 -3.88 15.51
N GLY A 33 -6.01 -4.20 15.58
CA GLY A 33 -5.54 -5.59 15.67
C GLY A 33 -5.53 -6.37 14.34
N GLN A 34 -6.06 -5.80 13.25
CA GLN A 34 -6.09 -6.49 11.95
C GLN A 34 -4.70 -6.65 11.31
N LEU A 35 -3.80 -5.70 11.56
CA LEU A 35 -2.43 -5.74 11.06
C LEU A 35 -1.46 -6.08 12.19
N PRO A 36 -0.43 -6.91 11.91
CA PRO A 36 0.71 -7.06 12.80
C PRO A 36 1.38 -5.70 13.08
N GLY A 37 1.99 -5.59 14.27
CA GLY A 37 2.64 -4.37 14.74
C GLY A 37 3.78 -3.87 13.84
N CYS A 38 4.26 -2.65 14.07
CA CYS A 38 5.26 -1.99 13.23
C CYS A 38 6.62 -2.71 13.15
N MET A 39 6.92 -3.59 14.12
CA MET A 39 8.14 -4.40 14.16
C MET A 39 8.07 -5.65 13.27
N ALA A 40 6.87 -6.04 12.82
CA ALA A 40 6.71 -7.20 11.96
C ALA A 40 7.20 -6.89 10.52
N PRO A 41 7.74 -7.88 9.81
CA PRO A 41 8.12 -7.72 8.40
C PRO A 41 6.97 -7.17 7.55
N VAL A 42 7.31 -6.29 6.59
CA VAL A 42 6.30 -5.68 5.70
C VAL A 42 5.56 -6.74 4.90
N ALA A 43 6.21 -7.85 4.52
CA ALA A 43 5.57 -8.96 3.82
C ALA A 43 4.43 -9.60 4.64
N ASP A 44 4.64 -9.82 5.94
CA ASP A 44 3.62 -10.40 6.82
C ASP A 44 2.46 -9.41 7.03
N ARG A 45 2.78 -8.12 7.17
CA ARG A 45 1.77 -7.05 7.26
C ARG A 45 0.98 -6.90 5.97
N ALA A 46 1.63 -7.05 4.81
CA ALA A 46 1.00 -7.01 3.49
C ALA A 46 0.06 -8.20 3.26
N TYR A 47 0.46 -9.39 3.70
CA TYR A 47 -0.40 -10.56 3.69
C TYR A 47 -1.68 -10.33 4.51
N ALA A 48 -1.53 -9.94 5.78
CA ALA A 48 -2.67 -9.67 6.67
C ALA A 48 -3.58 -8.56 6.15
N LEU A 49 -3.02 -7.52 5.54
CA LEU A 49 -3.78 -6.45 4.89
C LEU A 49 -4.63 -6.99 3.74
N LEU A 50 -4.06 -7.80 2.85
CA LEU A 50 -4.79 -8.34 1.71
C LEU A 50 -5.84 -9.36 2.11
N GLU A 51 -5.56 -10.19 3.11
CA GLU A 51 -6.55 -11.11 3.69
C GLU A 51 -7.79 -10.35 4.20
N TRP A 52 -7.57 -9.26 4.96
CA TRP A 52 -8.66 -8.39 5.39
C TRP A 52 -9.38 -7.75 4.21
N VAL A 53 -8.65 -7.18 3.25
CA VAL A 53 -9.23 -6.50 2.09
C VAL A 53 -10.16 -7.40 1.28
N GLU A 54 -9.83 -8.68 1.17
CA GLU A 54 -10.60 -9.69 0.45
C GLU A 54 -11.73 -10.32 1.28
N SER A 55 -11.77 -10.07 2.59
CA SER A 55 -12.83 -10.53 3.47
C SER A 55 -14.17 -9.82 3.21
N SER A 56 -15.27 -10.39 3.71
CA SER A 56 -16.63 -9.82 3.57
C SER A 56 -16.80 -8.45 4.22
N VAL A 57 -15.96 -8.12 5.22
CA VAL A 57 -15.95 -6.82 5.92
C VAL A 57 -14.81 -5.91 5.45
N GLY A 58 -14.02 -6.38 4.48
CA GLY A 58 -12.92 -5.66 3.88
C GLY A 58 -13.37 -4.55 2.93
N CYS A 59 -12.42 -3.68 2.57
CA CYS A 59 -12.71 -2.58 1.65
C CYS A 59 -12.59 -2.95 0.16
N GLY A 60 -12.23 -4.18 -0.16
CA GLY A 60 -12.06 -4.69 -1.52
C GLY A 60 -10.79 -4.21 -2.24
N LEU A 61 -10.32 -5.01 -3.19
CA LEU A 61 -9.08 -4.78 -3.94
C LEU A 61 -9.09 -3.49 -4.78
N LYS A 62 -10.27 -3.01 -5.18
CA LYS A 62 -10.41 -1.77 -5.96
C LYS A 62 -9.92 -0.56 -5.15
N ARG A 63 -10.23 -0.50 -3.85
CA ARG A 63 -9.81 0.61 -2.99
C ARG A 63 -8.29 0.62 -2.78
N VAL A 64 -7.68 -0.55 -2.59
CA VAL A 64 -6.22 -0.70 -2.48
C VAL A 64 -5.50 -0.16 -3.71
N LYS A 65 -5.96 -0.52 -4.92
CA LYS A 65 -5.37 -0.03 -6.18
C LYS A 65 -5.45 1.48 -6.33
N ASN A 66 -6.57 2.08 -5.92
CA ASN A 66 -6.75 3.53 -5.96
C ASN A 66 -5.77 4.25 -5.03
N VAL A 67 -5.61 3.75 -3.80
CA VAL A 67 -4.66 4.33 -2.83
C VAL A 67 -3.22 4.16 -3.31
N LEU A 68 -2.82 2.98 -3.80
CA LEU A 68 -1.48 2.77 -4.37
C LEU A 68 -1.20 3.71 -5.54
N THR A 69 -2.19 3.98 -6.38
CA THR A 69 -2.07 4.93 -7.49
C THR A 69 -1.87 6.36 -6.98
N ALA A 70 -2.59 6.76 -5.92
CA ALA A 70 -2.42 8.07 -5.30
C ALA A 70 -1.03 8.22 -4.65
N LEU A 71 -0.54 7.20 -3.94
CA LEU A 71 0.80 7.21 -3.33
C LEU A 71 1.91 7.38 -4.37
N LYS A 72 1.81 6.69 -5.51
CA LYS A 72 2.76 6.84 -6.62
C LYS A 72 2.74 8.28 -7.18
N LYS A 73 1.57 8.87 -7.32
CA LYS A 73 1.44 10.26 -7.78
C LYS A 73 2.06 11.25 -6.80
N ILE A 74 1.82 11.08 -5.50
CA ILE A 74 2.41 11.93 -4.45
C ILE A 74 3.94 11.86 -4.51
N SER A 75 4.51 10.66 -4.64
CA SER A 75 5.97 10.46 -4.76
C SER A 75 6.55 11.12 -6.02
N MET A 76 5.85 11.05 -7.15
CA MET A 76 6.28 11.66 -8.42
C MET A 76 6.17 13.18 -8.40
N SER A 77 5.08 13.72 -7.83
CA SER A 77 4.88 15.17 -7.72
C SER A 77 5.90 15.81 -6.78
N HIS A 78 6.29 15.14 -5.69
CA HIS A 78 7.36 15.61 -4.81
C HIS A 78 8.72 15.65 -5.53
N PHE A 79 9.05 14.62 -6.31
CA PHE A 79 10.30 14.57 -7.07
C PHE A 79 10.35 15.63 -8.19
N ALA A 80 9.25 15.81 -8.92
CA ALA A 80 9.15 16.84 -9.96
C ALA A 80 9.28 18.27 -9.41
N MET A 81 8.75 18.53 -8.21
CA MET A 81 8.86 19.83 -7.54
C MET A 81 10.32 20.14 -7.14
N ILE A 82 11.06 19.15 -6.63
CA ILE A 82 12.49 19.31 -6.31
C ILE A 82 13.32 19.60 -7.56
N VAL A 83 13.06 18.90 -8.68
CA VAL A 83 13.80 19.13 -9.93
C VAL A 83 13.52 20.52 -10.52
N ALA A 84 12.29 21.02 -10.41
CA ALA A 84 11.92 22.35 -10.88
C ALA A 84 12.57 23.48 -10.06
N GLU A 85 12.73 23.30 -8.74
CA GLU A 85 13.35 24.30 -7.84
C GLU A 85 14.88 24.40 -8.03
N GLN A 86 15.55 23.31 -8.35
CA GLN A 86 17.01 23.26 -8.57
C GLN A 86 17.45 23.70 -9.97
N SER A 87 16.52 24.10 -10.83
CA SER A 87 16.80 24.57 -12.21
C SER A 87 16.85 26.10 -12.34
N HIS A 88 17.02 26.80 -11.22
CA HIS A 88 17.04 28.27 -11.15
C HIS A 88 18.35 28.82 -10.58
#